data_AF-A0A7L4TP02-F1
#
_entry.id   AF-A0A7L4TP02-F1
#
_cell.length_a   1.000
_cell.length_b   1.000
_cell.length_c   1.000
_cell.angle_alpha   90.00
_cell.angle_beta   90.00
_cell.angle_gamma   90.00
#
_symmetry.space_group_name_H-M   'P 1'
#
loop_
_entity.id
_entity.type
_entity.pdbx_description
1 polymer ?
#
loop_
_entity_poly.entity_id
_entity_poly.type
_entity_poly.pdbx_seq_one_letter_code
_entity_poly.pdbx_strand_id
1 'polypeptide(L)'
;MKKILLLVCLTALLDCASQPKKISKEKNKKNKNIMEYFNEDTYKDWEIDTDWTSSEDDKSIKKENERLRISFDNKNIQVEKTSIINPYKRISVYDKKTKLLRVFIMKFYQFSISILKNYDEMGSLIEETNYDKPYVFALHQLIEKIKKEEDVDLEDLTQKSIVDRHVDKELGKPIYEVYLRSKIYPDAEFDYFLIDGITGEVIFKTTCPVRDEEPTTPLFEYKKALRKKVTEDNSYYKSYKGKDYTKKEWEAFEEEWYRDFEEKKEGRNFFWDNIFKKLNE
;
A
#
# COMPACT_ATOMS: atom_id res chain seq x y z
N MET A 1 6.94 0.32 -54.98
CA MET A 1 5.82 -0.23 -54.20
C MET A 1 6.36 -0.64 -52.84
N LYS A 2 6.42 0.29 -51.88
CA LYS A 2 5.49 0.43 -50.74
C LYS A 2 5.15 -0.92 -50.08
N LYS A 3 5.84 -1.23 -48.98
CA LYS A 3 5.21 -1.64 -47.70
C LYS A 3 6.02 -1.04 -46.56
N ILE A 4 5.56 0.13 -46.09
CA ILE A 4 5.97 0.74 -44.83
C ILE A 4 5.33 -0.11 -43.74
N LEU A 5 6.13 -0.79 -42.92
CA LEU A 5 5.62 -1.45 -41.72
C LEU A 5 5.48 -0.35 -40.65
N LEU A 6 4.25 0.07 -40.40
CA LEU A 6 3.89 0.94 -39.28
C LEU A 6 4.13 0.15 -38.00
N LEU A 7 5.25 0.39 -37.32
CA LEU A 7 5.43 -0.04 -35.94
C LEU A 7 4.66 0.96 -35.07
N VAL A 8 3.44 0.60 -34.72
CA VAL A 8 2.64 1.33 -33.72
C VAL A 8 3.29 1.07 -32.37
N CYS A 9 4.21 1.94 -31.96
CA CYS A 9 4.62 2.04 -30.57
C CYS A 9 3.42 2.58 -29.78
N LEU A 10 2.63 1.67 -29.21
CA LEU A 10 1.72 1.98 -28.13
C LEU A 10 2.59 2.28 -26.90
N THR A 11 3.08 3.52 -26.80
CA THR A 11 3.62 4.01 -25.52
C THR A 11 2.43 4.20 -24.60
N ALA A 12 2.13 3.16 -23.81
CA ALA A 12 1.32 3.33 -22.62
C ALA A 12 2.04 4.38 -21.76
N LEU A 13 1.50 5.59 -21.75
CA LEU A 13 1.83 6.59 -20.75
C LEU A 13 1.42 5.97 -19.41
N LEU A 14 2.39 5.41 -18.70
CA LEU A 14 2.33 5.20 -17.27
C LEU A 14 2.22 6.59 -16.64
N ASP A 15 0.99 7.11 -16.61
CA ASP A 15 0.68 8.29 -15.82
C ASP A 15 1.04 7.96 -14.37
N CYS A 16 2.01 8.72 -13.87
CA CYS A 16 2.47 8.73 -12.50
C CYS A 16 1.32 8.49 -11.51
N ALA A 17 1.51 7.51 -10.64
CA ALA A 17 0.71 7.34 -9.45
C ALA A 17 0.53 8.69 -8.73
N SER A 18 -0.72 9.12 -8.60
CA SER A 18 -1.17 10.21 -7.73
C SER A 18 -0.52 11.58 -7.93
N GLN A 19 -0.56 12.14 -9.14
CA GLN A 19 -0.33 13.58 -9.29
C GLN A 19 -1.48 14.40 -8.67
N PRO A 20 -1.21 15.44 -7.86
CA PRO A 20 -2.24 16.27 -7.27
C PRO A 20 -2.99 17.05 -8.35
N LYS A 21 -4.32 16.97 -8.34
CA LYS A 21 -5.15 17.71 -9.29
C LYS A 21 -5.36 19.13 -8.76
N LYS A 22 -4.57 20.09 -9.25
CA LYS A 22 -4.82 21.52 -9.02
C LYS A 22 -6.14 21.91 -9.68
N ILE A 23 -7.08 22.40 -8.88
CA ILE A 23 -8.36 22.89 -9.39
C ILE A 23 -8.13 24.31 -9.92
N SER A 24 -8.38 24.55 -11.20
CA SER A 24 -8.33 25.89 -11.79
C SER A 24 -9.39 26.78 -11.16
N LYS A 25 -9.04 28.06 -10.87
CA LYS A 25 -9.89 29.04 -10.17
C LYS A 25 -11.20 29.43 -10.85
N GLU A 26 -11.54 28.86 -12.01
CA GLU A 26 -12.78 29.16 -12.71
C GLU A 26 -13.69 27.93 -12.81
N LYS A 27 -14.94 28.12 -12.35
CA LYS A 27 -16.07 27.19 -12.20
C LYS A 27 -16.13 26.41 -10.88
N ASN A 28 -16.61 27.09 -9.83
CA ASN A 28 -17.56 26.50 -8.88
C ASN A 28 -18.42 27.57 -8.21
N LYS A 29 -19.33 28.18 -8.97
CA LYS A 29 -20.41 29.03 -8.45
C LYS A 29 -21.69 28.19 -8.29
N LYS A 30 -21.63 27.10 -7.51
CA LYS A 30 -22.79 26.29 -7.07
C LYS A 30 -22.37 25.21 -6.07
N ASN A 31 -21.99 25.65 -4.88
CA ASN A 31 -22.20 24.98 -3.59
C ASN A 31 -21.50 25.87 -2.58
N LYS A 32 -22.28 26.51 -1.70
CA LYS A 32 -21.74 27.29 -0.59
C LYS A 32 -21.18 26.25 0.40
N ASN A 33 -19.96 25.75 0.13
CA ASN A 33 -19.26 24.89 1.07
C ASN A 33 -19.25 25.64 2.41
N ILE A 34 -19.92 25.09 3.41
CA ILE A 34 -19.88 25.64 4.76
C ILE A 34 -18.43 25.49 5.20
N MET A 35 -17.73 26.61 5.28
CA MET A 35 -16.35 26.65 5.69
C MET A 35 -16.25 26.28 7.17
N GLU A 36 -15.30 25.41 7.50
CA GLU A 36 -15.07 24.97 8.87
C GLU A 36 -14.06 25.91 9.54
N TYR A 37 -14.36 26.29 10.78
CA TYR A 37 -13.52 27.14 11.60
C TYR A 37 -13.16 26.42 12.89
N PHE A 38 -11.93 26.61 13.36
CA PHE A 38 -11.55 26.16 14.68
C PHE A 38 -12.32 26.94 15.75
N ASN A 39 -13.03 26.21 16.61
CA ASN A 39 -13.70 26.75 17.78
C ASN A 39 -13.35 25.89 19.01
N GLU A 40 -12.64 26.49 19.96
CA GLU A 40 -12.22 25.81 21.20
C GLU A 40 -13.41 25.45 22.10
N ASP A 41 -14.51 26.22 22.06
CA ASP A 41 -15.71 25.97 22.86
C ASP A 41 -16.38 24.63 22.52
N THR A 42 -16.08 24.07 21.33
CA THR A 42 -16.51 22.72 20.91
C THR A 42 -16.05 21.65 21.89
N TYR A 43 -14.96 21.91 22.62
CA TYR A 43 -14.28 20.95 23.49
C TYR A 43 -14.32 21.34 24.96
N LYS A 44 -15.13 22.33 25.35
CA LYS A 44 -15.21 22.83 26.73
C LYS A 44 -15.60 21.76 27.77
N ASP A 45 -16.37 20.77 27.35
CA ASP A 45 -16.87 19.68 28.21
C ASP A 45 -15.97 18.43 28.14
N TRP A 46 -14.80 18.52 27.51
CA TRP A 46 -13.81 17.45 27.45
C TRP A 46 -12.85 17.56 28.63
N GLU A 47 -12.42 16.42 29.15
CA GLU A 47 -11.47 16.35 30.26
C GLU A 47 -10.02 16.30 29.75
N ILE A 48 -9.07 16.73 30.58
CA ILE A 48 -7.64 16.60 30.27
C ILE A 48 -7.27 15.12 30.23
N ASP A 49 -6.59 14.69 29.18
CA ASP A 49 -6.10 13.33 29.10
C ASP A 49 -4.78 13.19 29.86
N THR A 50 -4.86 12.65 31.08
CA THR A 50 -3.70 12.44 31.96
C THR A 50 -2.72 11.37 31.47
N ASP A 51 -3.11 10.56 30.48
CA ASP A 51 -2.21 9.54 29.91
C ASP A 51 -1.15 10.17 28.99
N TRP A 52 -1.32 11.45 28.64
CA TRP A 52 -0.46 12.19 27.73
C TRP A 52 -0.04 13.54 28.34
N THR A 53 1.16 13.98 28.01
CA THR A 53 1.61 15.31 28.42
C THR A 53 0.76 16.38 27.76
N SER A 54 0.34 17.38 28.54
CA SER A 54 -0.31 18.58 28.05
C SER A 54 0.51 19.81 28.43
N SER A 55 0.58 20.78 27.53
CA SER A 55 1.20 22.08 27.72
C SER A 55 0.29 23.17 27.16
N GLU A 56 0.70 24.43 27.28
CA GLU A 56 -0.04 25.56 26.73
C GLU A 56 -0.16 25.48 25.19
N ASP A 57 0.90 25.04 24.53
CA ASP A 57 0.97 24.91 23.07
C ASP A 57 0.54 23.52 22.55
N ASP A 58 0.25 22.55 23.43
CA ASP A 58 -0.13 21.20 23.05
C ASP A 58 -1.08 20.58 24.07
N LYS A 59 -2.39 20.61 23.79
CA LYS A 59 -3.43 20.15 24.69
C LYS A 59 -3.86 18.73 24.33
N SER A 60 -3.79 17.81 25.28
CA SER A 60 -4.35 16.46 25.16
C SER A 60 -5.62 16.37 26.00
N ILE A 61 -6.76 16.12 25.35
CA ILE A 61 -8.07 16.00 26.01
C ILE A 61 -8.79 14.74 25.52
N LYS A 62 -9.72 14.24 26.32
CA LYS A 62 -10.49 13.04 25.99
C LYS A 62 -11.96 13.18 26.39
N LYS A 63 -12.77 12.32 25.76
CA LYS A 63 -14.17 12.11 26.12
C LYS A 63 -14.55 10.70 25.71
N GLU A 64 -14.93 9.88 26.68
CA GLU A 64 -15.24 8.47 26.45
C GLU A 64 -14.09 7.75 25.70
N ASN A 65 -14.38 7.18 24.52
CA ASN A 65 -13.41 6.46 23.70
C ASN A 65 -12.70 7.35 22.66
N GLU A 66 -12.94 8.67 22.69
CA GLU A 66 -12.32 9.64 21.80
C GLU A 66 -11.20 10.42 22.50
N ARG A 67 -10.13 10.67 21.76
CA ARG A 67 -9.02 11.53 22.18
C ARG A 67 -8.82 12.64 21.17
N LEU A 68 -8.39 13.79 21.67
CA LEU A 68 -8.05 14.95 20.86
C LEU A 68 -6.70 15.49 21.30
N ARG A 69 -5.82 15.74 20.33
CA ARG A 69 -4.60 16.54 20.52
C ARG A 69 -4.75 17.83 19.74
N ILE A 70 -4.68 18.96 20.43
CA ILE A 70 -4.71 20.29 19.84
C ILE A 70 -3.33 20.92 20.00
N SER A 71 -2.60 21.06 18.91
CA SER A 71 -1.26 21.66 18.91
C SER A 71 -1.31 23.05 18.26
N PHE A 72 -0.72 24.03 18.94
CA PHE A 72 -0.66 25.43 18.53
C PHE A 72 0.77 25.75 18.08
N ASP A 73 1.00 25.76 16.76
CA ASP A 73 2.26 26.26 16.18
C ASP A 73 2.19 27.79 16.00
N ASN A 74 3.26 28.43 15.54
CA ASN A 74 3.32 29.85 15.22
C ASN A 74 2.27 30.27 14.19
N LYS A 75 1.98 29.42 13.20
CA LYS A 75 1.08 29.74 12.08
C LYS A 75 -0.22 28.96 12.07
N ASN A 76 -0.25 27.78 12.69
CA ASN A 76 -1.33 26.82 12.53
C ASN A 76 -1.84 26.30 13.88
N ILE A 77 -3.08 25.82 13.85
CA ILE A 77 -3.68 25.00 14.89
C ILE A 77 -3.94 23.64 14.27
N GLN A 78 -3.33 22.60 14.80
CA GLN A 78 -3.57 21.23 14.36
C GLN A 78 -4.46 20.52 15.38
N VAL A 79 -5.53 19.90 14.90
CA VAL A 79 -6.44 19.11 15.71
C VAL A 79 -6.39 17.67 15.20
N GLU A 80 -5.85 16.77 16.01
CA GLU A 80 -5.89 15.33 15.76
C GLU A 80 -6.97 14.69 16.62
N LYS A 81 -8.00 14.13 15.98
CA LYS A 81 -9.03 13.32 16.65
C LYS A 81 -8.76 11.85 16.41
N THR A 82 -8.64 11.08 17.48
CA THR A 82 -8.38 9.63 17.46
C THR A 82 -9.39 8.88 18.31
N SER A 83 -9.43 7.56 18.14
CA SER A 83 -10.14 6.65 19.03
C SER A 83 -9.14 5.79 19.82
N ILE A 84 -9.52 5.38 21.03
CA ILE A 84 -8.77 4.39 21.80
C ILE A 84 -9.08 2.95 21.39
N ILE A 85 -10.20 2.72 20.69
CA ILE A 85 -10.67 1.39 20.32
C ILE A 85 -10.46 1.06 18.84
N ASN A 86 -10.38 2.06 17.96
CA ASN A 86 -10.21 1.86 16.53
C ASN A 86 -9.09 2.72 15.93
N PRO A 87 -8.49 2.30 14.80
CA PRO A 87 -7.29 2.93 14.24
C PRO A 87 -7.56 4.17 13.38
N TYR A 88 -8.80 4.67 13.34
CA TYR A 88 -9.12 5.84 12.54
C TYR A 88 -8.64 7.12 13.22
N LYS A 89 -8.01 7.98 12.43
CA LYS A 89 -7.59 9.32 12.85
C LYS A 89 -8.10 10.36 11.86
N ARG A 90 -8.62 11.46 12.38
CA ARG A 90 -8.94 12.67 11.61
C ARG A 90 -7.95 13.76 12.00
N ILE A 91 -7.38 14.43 11.00
CA ILE A 91 -6.47 15.54 11.22
C ILE A 91 -7.02 16.75 10.46
N SER A 92 -7.24 17.83 11.19
CA SER A 92 -7.62 19.13 10.65
C SER A 92 -6.53 20.14 11.00
N VAL A 93 -6.08 20.92 10.03
CA VAL A 93 -5.13 22.02 10.24
C VAL A 93 -5.82 23.32 9.90
N TYR A 94 -5.82 24.25 10.85
CA TYR A 94 -6.44 25.56 10.74
C TYR A 94 -5.39 26.66 10.79
N ASP A 95 -5.69 27.78 10.14
CA ASP A 95 -4.89 28.99 10.24
C ASP A 95 -5.04 29.61 11.65
N LYS A 96 -3.93 29.91 12.34
CA LYS A 96 -3.98 30.38 13.73
C LYS A 96 -4.68 31.72 13.89
N LYS A 97 -4.58 32.61 12.89
CA LYS A 97 -5.12 33.97 12.93
C LYS A 97 -6.60 33.99 12.58
N THR A 98 -6.97 33.35 11.47
CA THR A 98 -8.33 33.38 10.93
C THR A 98 -9.20 32.22 11.41
N LYS A 99 -8.58 31.19 12.00
CA LYS A 99 -9.21 29.93 12.41
C LYS A 99 -9.79 29.09 11.26
N LEU A 100 -9.58 29.51 10.02
CA LEU A 100 -10.07 28.82 8.82
C LEU A 100 -9.38 27.47 8.63
N LEU A 101 -10.16 26.45 8.28
CA LEU A 101 -9.60 25.15 7.88
C LEU A 101 -8.75 25.31 6.62
N ARG A 102 -7.51 24.80 6.69
CA ARG A 102 -6.54 24.80 5.59
C ARG A 102 -6.33 23.41 5.03
N VAL A 103 -6.32 22.38 5.89
CA VAL A 103 -6.06 21.00 5.50
C VAL A 103 -6.99 20.07 6.26
N PHE A 104 -7.56 19.09 5.56
CA PHE A 104 -8.30 17.99 6.16
C PHE A 104 -7.82 16.66 5.59
N ILE A 105 -7.52 15.71 6.47
CA ILE A 105 -7.11 14.35 6.08
C ILE A 105 -7.61 13.31 7.07
N MET A 106 -7.94 12.12 6.54
CA MET A 106 -8.23 10.93 7.34
C MET A 106 -7.08 9.94 7.22
N LYS A 107 -6.84 9.20 8.29
CA LYS A 107 -5.87 8.11 8.34
C LYS A 107 -6.50 6.85 8.91
N PHE A 108 -5.99 5.71 8.47
CA PHE A 108 -6.16 4.40 9.10
C PHE A 108 -4.78 3.95 9.55
N TYR A 109 -4.58 3.75 10.85
CA TYR A 109 -3.23 3.66 11.44
C TYR A 109 -2.34 4.85 11.01
N GLN A 110 -1.23 4.59 10.32
CA GLN A 110 -0.23 5.59 9.98
C GLN A 110 -0.40 6.20 8.58
N PHE A 111 -1.22 5.56 7.73
CA PHE A 111 -1.37 5.96 6.33
C PHE A 111 -2.67 6.72 6.06
N SER A 112 -2.63 7.58 5.05
CA SER A 112 -3.76 8.41 4.63
C SER A 112 -4.79 7.61 3.85
N ILE A 113 -6.07 7.85 4.12
CA ILE A 113 -7.23 7.27 3.44
C ILE A 113 -8.16 8.35 2.90
N SER A 114 -9.04 7.98 1.98
CA SER A 114 -9.99 8.92 1.36
C SER A 114 -9.30 10.10 0.68
N ILE A 115 -9.98 11.25 0.67
CA ILE A 115 -9.54 12.47 -0.02
C ILE A 115 -8.92 13.43 0.99
N LEU A 116 -7.64 13.74 0.81
CA LEU A 116 -7.01 14.93 1.39
C LEU A 116 -7.52 16.16 0.68
N LYS A 117 -7.89 17.18 1.45
CA LYS A 117 -8.38 18.46 0.94
C LYS A 117 -7.50 19.59 1.44
N ASN A 118 -7.07 20.45 0.52
CA ASN A 118 -6.36 21.70 0.84
C ASN A 118 -7.19 22.91 0.43
N TYR A 119 -7.21 23.93 1.29
CA TYR A 119 -7.99 25.15 1.12
C TYR A 119 -7.08 26.38 1.16
N ASP A 120 -7.42 27.39 0.35
CA ASP A 120 -6.74 28.69 0.36
C ASP A 120 -7.15 29.59 1.54
N GLU A 121 -6.64 30.83 1.56
CA GLU A 121 -6.81 31.76 2.70
C GLU A 121 -8.23 32.30 2.80
N MET A 122 -9.02 32.14 1.75
CA MET A 122 -10.42 32.52 1.70
C MET A 122 -11.33 31.30 1.94
N GLY A 123 -10.75 30.12 2.20
CA GLY A 123 -11.47 28.87 2.37
C GLY A 123 -11.94 28.24 1.05
N SER A 124 -11.37 28.61 -0.10
CA SER A 124 -11.69 27.92 -1.34
C SER A 124 -10.84 26.66 -1.47
N LEU A 125 -11.48 25.53 -1.82
CA LEU A 125 -10.78 24.27 -2.08
C LEU A 125 -9.86 24.45 -3.30
N ILE A 126 -8.56 24.19 -3.13
CA ILE A 126 -7.53 24.36 -4.18
C ILE A 126 -6.97 23.04 -4.71
N GLU A 127 -6.98 22.00 -3.89
CA GLU A 127 -6.36 20.72 -4.23
C GLU A 127 -7.05 19.58 -3.48
N GLU A 128 -7.24 18.48 -4.21
CA GLU A 128 -7.70 17.20 -3.67
C GLU A 128 -6.76 16.08 -4.11
N THR A 129 -6.42 15.20 -3.16
CA THR A 129 -5.65 13.99 -3.42
C THR A 129 -6.39 12.79 -2.87
N ASN A 130 -6.85 11.90 -3.76
CA ASN A 130 -7.52 10.66 -3.38
C ASN A 130 -6.48 9.54 -3.13
N TYR A 131 -6.25 9.21 -1.87
CA TYR A 131 -5.30 8.19 -1.46
C TYR A 131 -5.79 6.75 -1.71
N ASP A 132 -7.09 6.56 -1.90
CA ASP A 132 -7.67 5.25 -2.23
C ASP A 132 -7.59 4.95 -3.73
N LYS A 133 -7.35 5.95 -4.58
CA LYS A 133 -7.35 5.81 -6.05
C LYS A 133 -6.46 4.67 -6.58
N PRO A 134 -5.24 4.42 -6.07
CA PRO A 134 -4.42 3.31 -6.56
C PRO A 134 -4.97 1.93 -6.21
N TYR A 135 -5.82 1.80 -5.19
CA TYR A 135 -6.22 0.53 -4.61
C TYR A 135 -7.56 0.08 -5.16
N VAL A 136 -7.54 -0.83 -6.14
CA VAL A 136 -8.75 -1.48 -6.66
C VAL A 136 -9.32 -2.44 -5.60
N PHE A 137 -8.44 -3.15 -4.90
CA PHE A 137 -8.78 -3.89 -3.69
C PHE A 137 -8.80 -2.92 -2.51
N ALA A 138 -10.00 -2.52 -2.10
CA ALA A 138 -10.22 -1.44 -1.16
C ALA A 138 -9.94 -1.84 0.30
N LEU A 139 -9.72 -0.85 1.16
CA LEU A 139 -9.42 -1.06 2.58
C LEU A 139 -10.51 -1.88 3.31
N HIS A 140 -11.80 -1.65 3.02
CA HIS A 140 -12.87 -2.44 3.64
C HIS A 140 -12.79 -3.93 3.25
N GLN A 141 -12.41 -4.22 2.01
CA GLN A 141 -12.24 -5.60 1.53
C GLN A 141 -11.03 -6.26 2.21
N LEU A 142 -9.96 -5.51 2.46
CA LEU A 142 -8.82 -5.98 3.26
C LEU A 142 -9.26 -6.33 4.69
N ILE A 143 -9.99 -5.44 5.36
CA ILE A 143 -10.50 -5.66 6.72
C ILE A 143 -11.37 -6.93 6.75
N GLU A 144 -12.32 -7.07 5.84
CA GLU A 144 -13.19 -8.25 5.73
C GLU A 144 -12.40 -9.53 5.44
N LYS A 145 -11.41 -9.47 4.54
CA LYS A 145 -10.56 -10.60 4.19
C LYS A 145 -9.77 -11.10 5.40
N ILE A 146 -9.07 -10.20 6.10
CA ILE A 146 -8.26 -10.57 7.28
C ILE A 146 -9.14 -11.07 8.41
N LYS A 147 -10.29 -10.43 8.65
CA LYS A 147 -11.26 -10.90 9.65
C LYS A 147 -11.77 -12.29 9.35
N LYS A 148 -12.05 -12.60 8.08
CA LYS A 148 -12.55 -13.92 7.66
C LYS A 148 -11.48 -15.01 7.67
N GLU A 149 -10.28 -14.71 7.19
CA GLU A 149 -9.23 -15.72 6.96
C GLU A 149 -8.33 -15.91 8.17
N GLU A 150 -8.11 -14.86 8.96
CA GLU A 150 -7.19 -14.88 10.09
C GLU A 150 -7.87 -14.69 11.45
N ASP A 151 -9.19 -14.46 11.50
CA ASP A 151 -9.96 -14.20 12.72
C ASP A 151 -9.44 -13.00 13.52
N VAL A 152 -9.00 -11.96 12.78
CA VAL A 152 -8.46 -10.72 13.34
C VAL A 152 -9.19 -9.53 12.76
N ASP A 153 -9.72 -8.67 13.63
CA ASP A 153 -10.36 -7.43 13.23
C ASP A 153 -9.34 -6.29 13.18
N LEU A 154 -9.01 -5.83 11.98
CA LEU A 154 -8.07 -4.72 11.79
C LEU A 154 -8.60 -3.38 12.32
N GLU A 155 -9.89 -3.27 12.61
CA GLU A 155 -10.49 -2.08 13.24
C GLU A 155 -10.43 -2.13 14.78
N ASP A 156 -10.00 -3.24 15.37
CA ASP A 156 -9.87 -3.43 16.81
C ASP A 156 -8.43 -3.23 17.29
N LEU A 157 -8.14 -2.06 17.86
CA LEU A 157 -6.80 -1.73 18.37
C LEU A 157 -6.35 -2.67 19.51
N THR A 158 -7.27 -3.34 20.20
CA THR A 158 -6.90 -4.26 21.29
C THR A 158 -6.18 -5.50 20.79
N GLN A 159 -6.37 -5.86 19.51
CA GLN A 159 -5.72 -6.99 18.84
C GLN A 159 -4.29 -6.64 18.39
N LYS A 160 -3.89 -5.36 18.48
CA LYS A 160 -2.52 -4.89 18.27
C LYS A 160 -1.95 -5.22 16.88
N SER A 161 -2.80 -5.31 15.87
CA SER A 161 -2.38 -5.41 14.48
C SER A 161 -1.72 -4.11 14.01
N ILE A 162 -0.82 -4.22 13.03
CA ILE A 162 -0.21 -3.08 12.35
C ILE A 162 -0.50 -3.23 10.87
N VAL A 163 -0.96 -2.16 10.25
CA VAL A 163 -1.29 -2.13 8.83
C VAL A 163 -0.64 -0.91 8.20
N ASP A 164 0.04 -1.12 7.08
CA ASP A 164 0.53 -0.04 6.22
C ASP A 164 0.11 -0.27 4.77
N ARG A 165 0.15 0.80 3.96
CA ARG A 165 -0.03 0.71 2.52
C ARG A 165 0.74 1.79 1.80
N HIS A 166 1.29 1.44 0.64
CA HIS A 166 1.86 2.41 -0.28
C HIS A 166 1.91 1.86 -1.71
N VAL A 167 2.12 2.75 -2.69
CA VAL A 167 2.48 2.34 -4.04
C VAL A 167 3.98 2.07 -4.04
N ASP A 168 4.35 0.79 -4.08
CA ASP A 168 5.75 0.42 -4.05
C ASP A 168 6.43 0.72 -5.38
N LYS A 169 7.56 1.44 -5.32
CA LYS A 169 8.28 1.90 -6.51
C LYS A 169 8.95 0.77 -7.27
N GLU A 170 9.43 -0.25 -6.56
CA GLU A 170 10.18 -1.36 -7.16
C GLU A 170 9.24 -2.42 -7.73
N LEU A 171 8.18 -2.75 -7.01
CA LEU A 171 7.13 -3.65 -7.49
C LEU A 171 6.20 -2.99 -8.52
N GLY A 172 6.20 -1.65 -8.58
CA GLY A 172 5.40 -0.87 -9.54
C GLY A 172 3.89 -0.96 -9.30
N LYS A 173 3.45 -1.29 -8.08
CA LYS A 173 2.05 -1.55 -7.76
C LYS A 173 1.69 -1.17 -6.31
N PRO A 174 0.40 -0.85 -6.04
CA PRO A 174 -0.09 -0.67 -4.67
C PRO A 174 0.03 -1.97 -3.88
N ILE A 175 0.41 -1.86 -2.61
CA ILE A 175 0.51 -2.99 -1.68
C ILE A 175 -0.08 -2.64 -0.32
N TYR A 176 -0.58 -3.65 0.37
CA TYR A 176 -0.83 -3.62 1.80
C TYR A 176 0.21 -4.49 2.52
N GLU A 177 0.74 -3.98 3.62
CA GLU A 177 1.53 -4.73 4.58
C GLU A 177 0.70 -4.92 5.85
N VAL A 178 0.46 -6.17 6.23
CA VAL A 178 -0.32 -6.51 7.42
C VAL A 178 0.55 -7.33 8.36
N TYR A 179 0.67 -6.88 9.60
CA TYR A 179 1.37 -7.55 10.69
C TYR A 179 0.34 -7.90 11.77
N LEU A 180 0.12 -9.20 11.97
CA LEU A 180 -0.78 -9.73 12.99
C LEU A 180 0.06 -10.38 14.08
N ARG A 181 -0.35 -10.30 15.35
CA ARG A 181 0.36 -11.06 16.40
C ARG A 181 0.31 -12.54 16.06
N SER A 182 1.46 -13.21 16.09
CA SER A 182 1.53 -14.62 15.73
C SER A 182 0.63 -15.45 16.63
N LYS A 183 -0.14 -16.37 16.05
CA LYS A 183 -0.96 -17.33 16.83
C LYS A 183 -0.09 -18.30 17.64
N ILE A 184 1.14 -18.53 17.20
CA ILE A 184 2.08 -19.47 17.83
C ILE A 184 2.92 -18.75 18.89
N TYR A 185 3.48 -17.59 18.55
CA TYR A 185 4.33 -16.81 19.46
C TYR A 185 3.88 -15.34 19.58
N PRO A 186 2.72 -15.06 20.22
CA PRO A 186 2.08 -13.74 20.18
C PRO A 186 2.90 -12.57 20.73
N ASP A 187 3.87 -12.83 21.62
CA ASP A 187 4.71 -11.81 22.25
C ASP A 187 6.10 -11.68 21.63
N ALA A 188 6.47 -12.61 20.74
CA ALA A 188 7.79 -12.65 20.12
C ALA A 188 7.75 -12.41 18.62
N GLU A 189 6.65 -12.74 17.93
CA GLU A 189 6.56 -12.69 16.48
C GLU A 189 5.26 -12.06 15.95
N PHE A 190 5.36 -11.50 14.75
CA PHE A 190 4.24 -11.14 13.90
C PHE A 190 4.14 -12.11 12.73
N ASP A 191 2.91 -12.54 12.42
CA ASP A 191 2.57 -13.10 11.12
C ASP A 191 2.43 -11.93 10.13
N TYR A 192 3.29 -11.91 9.11
CA TYR A 192 3.36 -10.87 8.10
C TYR A 192 2.72 -11.32 6.79
N PHE A 193 1.92 -10.44 6.20
CA PHE A 193 1.29 -10.63 4.91
C PHE A 193 1.55 -9.42 4.02
N LEU A 194 2.12 -9.67 2.85
CA LEU A 194 2.18 -8.71 1.75
C LEU A 194 1.06 -9.02 0.78
N ILE A 195 0.15 -8.06 0.59
CA ILE A 195 -1.07 -8.23 -0.21
C ILE A 195 -1.06 -7.25 -1.37
N ASP A 196 -1.42 -7.73 -2.55
CA ASP A 196 -1.57 -6.92 -3.75
C ASP A 196 -2.76 -5.96 -3.62
N GLY A 197 -2.52 -4.65 -3.75
CA GLY A 197 -3.56 -3.63 -3.62
C GLY A 197 -4.53 -3.54 -4.81
N ILE A 198 -4.31 -4.31 -5.88
CA ILE A 198 -5.20 -4.42 -7.04
C ILE A 198 -6.04 -5.69 -6.93
N THR A 199 -5.41 -6.84 -6.70
CA THR A 199 -6.11 -8.15 -6.75
C THR A 199 -6.58 -8.65 -5.39
N GLY A 200 -5.98 -8.17 -4.29
CA GLY A 200 -6.22 -8.69 -2.94
C GLY A 200 -5.54 -10.03 -2.67
N GLU A 201 -4.69 -10.51 -3.58
CA GLU A 201 -3.93 -11.75 -3.41
C GLU A 201 -2.76 -11.55 -2.42
N VAL A 202 -2.53 -12.56 -1.58
CA VAL A 202 -1.34 -12.61 -0.72
C VAL A 202 -0.15 -13.01 -1.60
N ILE A 203 0.77 -12.07 -1.82
CA ILE A 203 1.95 -12.29 -2.69
C ILE A 203 3.17 -12.78 -1.89
N PHE A 204 3.20 -12.55 -0.58
CA PHE A 204 4.23 -13.09 0.30
C PHE A 204 3.70 -13.20 1.74
N LYS A 205 4.09 -14.27 2.43
CA LYS A 205 3.76 -14.53 3.85
C LYS A 205 5.01 -15.03 4.56
N THR A 206 5.28 -14.50 5.75
CA THR A 206 6.39 -14.95 6.63
C THR A 206 6.06 -14.60 8.07
N THR A 207 6.89 -15.01 9.02
CA THR A 207 6.92 -14.43 10.36
C THR A 207 8.11 -13.49 10.51
N CYS A 208 8.00 -12.52 11.43
CA CYS A 208 9.12 -11.65 11.81
C CYS A 208 9.09 -11.34 13.31
N PRO A 209 10.24 -11.21 13.97
CA PRO A 209 10.30 -10.92 15.40
C PRO A 209 9.76 -9.53 15.73
N VAL A 210 9.14 -9.38 16.90
CA VAL A 210 8.63 -8.10 17.43
C VAL A 210 9.77 -7.16 17.80
N ARG A 211 10.92 -7.71 18.19
CA ARG A 211 12.14 -6.99 18.55
C ARG A 211 13.29 -7.54 17.72
N ASP A 212 13.77 -6.73 16.79
CA ASP A 212 14.97 -7.04 16.02
C ASP A 212 16.03 -5.98 16.29
N GLU A 213 17.26 -6.42 16.57
CA GLU A 213 18.42 -5.54 16.77
C GLU A 213 18.92 -4.97 15.44
N GLU A 214 18.64 -5.65 14.31
CA GLU A 214 18.96 -5.20 12.95
C GLU A 214 17.74 -5.35 12.03
N PRO A 215 16.81 -4.37 12.00
CA PRO A 215 15.51 -4.55 11.40
C PRO A 215 15.60 -4.62 9.87
N THR A 216 15.63 -5.84 9.34
CA THR A 216 15.35 -6.06 7.93
C THR A 216 13.88 -6.37 7.75
N THR A 217 13.15 -5.50 7.04
CA THR A 217 11.70 -5.69 6.90
C THR A 217 11.38 -6.89 6.01
N PRO A 218 10.27 -7.63 6.25
CA PRO A 218 9.83 -8.71 5.37
C PRO A 218 9.68 -8.28 3.90
N LEU A 219 9.23 -7.06 3.65
CA LEU A 219 9.16 -6.48 2.30
C LEU A 219 10.55 -6.37 1.64
N PHE A 220 11.58 -5.99 2.40
CA PHE A 220 12.95 -5.92 1.89
C PHE A 220 13.48 -7.29 1.50
N GLU A 221 13.30 -8.32 2.34
CA GLU A 221 13.73 -9.69 2.04
C GLU A 221 12.98 -10.26 0.81
N TYR A 222 11.68 -10.00 0.70
CA TYR A 222 10.91 -10.35 -0.49
C TYR A 222 11.49 -9.73 -1.77
N LYS A 223 11.76 -8.41 -1.75
CA LYS A 223 12.37 -7.70 -2.91
C LYS A 223 13.77 -8.23 -3.23
N LYS A 224 14.59 -8.48 -2.22
CA LYS A 224 15.92 -9.06 -2.37
C LYS A 224 15.86 -10.45 -3.02
N ALA A 225 14.92 -11.30 -2.62
CA ALA A 225 14.68 -12.58 -3.25
C ALA A 225 14.26 -12.43 -4.73
N LEU A 226 13.39 -11.46 -5.05
CA LEU A 226 13.03 -11.15 -6.44
C LEU A 226 14.24 -10.71 -7.28
N ARG A 227 15.07 -9.78 -6.78
CA ARG A 227 16.30 -9.35 -7.48
C ARG A 227 17.26 -10.50 -7.71
N LYS A 228 17.41 -11.39 -6.71
CA LYS A 228 18.25 -12.58 -6.83
C LYS A 228 17.73 -13.50 -7.93
N LYS A 229 16.42 -13.78 -7.94
CA LYS A 229 15.78 -14.59 -8.97
C LYS A 229 15.98 -13.99 -10.37
N VAL A 230 15.76 -12.68 -10.55
CA VAL A 230 16.01 -12.00 -11.83
C VAL A 230 17.47 -12.14 -12.27
N THR A 231 18.40 -12.10 -11.32
CA THR A 231 19.83 -12.28 -11.60
C THR A 231 20.12 -13.73 -12.03
N GLU A 232 19.58 -14.71 -11.33
CA GLU A 232 19.71 -16.14 -11.65
C GLU A 232 19.07 -16.46 -13.02
N ASP A 233 17.88 -15.94 -13.30
CA ASP A 233 17.14 -16.12 -14.56
C ASP A 233 17.92 -15.58 -15.77
N ASN A 234 18.66 -14.49 -15.59
CA ASN A 234 19.45 -13.84 -16.65
C ASN A 234 20.92 -14.30 -16.66
N SER A 235 21.33 -15.15 -15.72
CA SER A 235 22.69 -15.68 -15.70
C SER A 235 22.88 -16.72 -16.82
N TYR A 236 24.12 -16.80 -17.33
CA TYR A 236 24.50 -17.86 -18.26
C TYR A 236 24.18 -19.23 -17.64
N TYR A 237 23.48 -20.07 -18.39
CA TYR A 237 23.09 -21.41 -17.94
C TYR A 237 23.84 -22.49 -18.73
N LYS A 238 23.65 -22.55 -20.05
CA LYS A 238 24.38 -23.50 -20.91
C LYS A 238 24.36 -23.13 -22.39
N SER A 239 25.29 -23.72 -23.13
CA SER A 239 25.33 -23.64 -24.60
C SER A 239 24.64 -24.85 -25.25
N TYR A 240 23.83 -24.60 -26.29
CA TYR A 240 23.21 -25.65 -27.10
C TYR A 240 23.12 -25.22 -28.57
N LYS A 241 23.56 -26.10 -29.49
CA LYS A 241 23.61 -25.85 -30.95
C LYS A 241 24.29 -24.53 -31.32
N GLY A 242 25.37 -24.17 -30.60
CA GLY A 242 26.14 -22.95 -30.88
C GLY A 242 25.50 -21.64 -30.40
N LYS A 243 24.38 -21.71 -29.66
CA LYS A 243 23.81 -20.57 -28.93
C LYS A 243 24.03 -20.75 -27.43
N ASP A 244 24.41 -19.69 -26.73
CA ASP A 244 24.40 -19.62 -25.27
C ASP A 244 23.01 -19.20 -24.78
N TYR A 245 22.50 -19.88 -23.76
CA TYR A 245 21.19 -19.62 -23.17
C TYR A 245 21.35 -19.13 -21.74
N THR A 246 20.55 -18.13 -21.36
CA THR A 246 20.26 -17.86 -19.95
C THR A 246 19.35 -18.96 -19.39
N LYS A 247 19.25 -19.04 -18.05
CA LYS A 247 18.37 -20.01 -17.40
C LYS A 247 16.92 -19.86 -17.89
N LYS A 248 16.42 -18.63 -17.95
CA LYS A 248 15.07 -18.33 -18.43
C LYS A 248 14.86 -18.67 -19.91
N GLU A 249 15.84 -18.37 -20.77
CA GLU A 249 15.77 -18.75 -22.18
C GLU A 249 15.76 -20.26 -22.37
N TRP A 250 16.52 -20.98 -21.54
CA TRP A 250 16.58 -22.43 -21.59
C TRP A 250 15.28 -23.08 -21.12
N GLU A 251 14.70 -22.63 -20.01
CA GLU A 251 13.40 -23.11 -19.52
C GLU A 251 12.29 -22.86 -20.56
N ALA A 252 12.25 -21.67 -21.17
CA ALA A 252 11.30 -21.35 -22.23
C ALA A 252 11.48 -22.26 -23.47
N PHE A 253 12.74 -22.55 -23.83
CA PHE A 253 13.05 -23.48 -24.92
C PHE A 253 12.59 -24.91 -24.59
N GLU A 254 12.78 -25.38 -23.36
CA GLU A 254 12.31 -26.70 -22.92
C GLU A 254 10.78 -26.78 -22.89
N GLU A 255 10.08 -25.77 -22.38
CA GLU A 255 8.62 -25.71 -22.37
C GLU A 255 8.04 -25.74 -23.79
N GLU A 256 8.60 -24.94 -24.71
CA GLU A 256 8.20 -24.96 -26.12
C GLU A 256 8.46 -26.33 -26.75
N TRP A 257 9.62 -26.93 -26.48
CA TRP A 257 9.94 -28.26 -26.96
C TRP A 257 9.00 -29.35 -26.42
N TYR A 258 8.65 -29.29 -25.12
CA TYR A 258 7.71 -30.21 -24.49
C TYR A 258 6.30 -30.06 -25.05
N ARG A 259 5.82 -28.83 -25.26
CA ARG A 259 4.53 -28.57 -25.90
C ARG A 259 4.50 -29.13 -27.32
N ASP A 260 5.54 -28.86 -28.12
CA ASP A 260 5.70 -29.41 -29.46
C ASP A 260 5.75 -30.95 -29.47
N PHE A 261 6.34 -31.54 -28.44
CA PHE A 261 6.41 -32.99 -28.25
C PHE A 261 5.03 -33.58 -27.92
N GLU A 262 4.27 -32.97 -26.99
CA GLU A 262 2.91 -33.42 -26.64
C GLU A 262 1.94 -33.28 -27.81
N GLU A 263 1.96 -32.15 -28.52
CA GLU A 263 1.13 -31.94 -29.73
C GLU A 263 1.44 -32.98 -30.84
N LYS A 264 2.71 -33.40 -30.98
CA LYS A 264 3.10 -34.44 -31.94
C LYS A 264 2.78 -35.86 -31.44
N LYS A 265 2.70 -36.06 -30.12
CA LYS A 265 2.36 -37.35 -29.49
C LYS A 265 0.88 -37.73 -29.68
N GLU A 266 -0.03 -36.75 -29.75
CA GLU A 266 -1.43 -36.97 -30.13
C GLU A 266 -1.58 -37.43 -31.60
N GLY A 267 -0.51 -37.37 -32.40
CA GLY A 267 -0.55 -37.61 -33.85
C GLY A 267 0.22 -38.81 -34.42
N ARG A 268 1.14 -39.48 -33.68
CA ARG A 268 1.77 -40.80 -34.04
C ARG A 268 2.92 -41.18 -33.08
N ASN A 269 3.03 -42.48 -32.77
CA ASN A 269 4.15 -43.12 -32.06
C ASN A 269 5.49 -42.94 -32.79
N PHE A 270 6.50 -42.21 -32.30
CA PHE A 270 7.88 -42.36 -32.80
C PHE A 270 9.06 -41.91 -31.89
N PHE A 271 10.06 -42.81 -31.85
CA PHE A 271 11.52 -42.69 -31.77
C PHE A 271 12.25 -42.16 -30.51
N TRP A 272 11.81 -41.12 -29.79
CA TRP A 272 12.65 -40.49 -28.75
C TRP A 272 12.49 -41.01 -27.32
N ASP A 273 11.55 -41.94 -27.06
CA ASP A 273 11.41 -42.62 -25.75
C ASP A 273 12.71 -43.29 -25.26
N ASN A 274 13.68 -43.54 -26.16
CA ASN A 274 14.96 -44.16 -25.85
C ASN A 274 16.09 -43.19 -25.50
N ILE A 275 15.97 -41.88 -25.75
CA ILE A 275 17.11 -40.95 -25.59
C ILE A 275 17.12 -40.28 -24.21
N PHE A 276 15.94 -39.98 -23.64
CA PHE A 276 15.86 -39.49 -22.26
C PHE A 276 15.86 -40.60 -21.21
N LYS A 277 15.62 -41.87 -21.61
CA LYS A 277 15.80 -43.03 -20.72
C LYS A 277 17.26 -43.26 -20.32
N LYS A 278 18.22 -42.77 -21.13
CA LYS A 278 19.67 -42.92 -20.90
C LYS A 278 20.32 -41.81 -20.08
N LEU A 279 19.56 -40.80 -19.62
CA LEU A 279 20.09 -39.72 -18.78
C LEU A 279 19.84 -39.96 -17.27
N ASN A 280 19.10 -41.00 -16.91
CA ASN A 280 18.78 -41.39 -15.53
C ASN A 280 19.35 -42.77 -15.11
N GLU A 281 20.35 -43.29 -15.85
CA GLU A 281 21.26 -44.36 -15.41
C GLU A 281 22.68 -43.76 -15.25
#